data_AF-A0A5C7SB00-F1
#
_entry.id   AF-A0A5C7SB00-F1
#
_cell.length_a   1.000
_cell.length_b   1.000
_cell.length_c   1.000
_cell.angle_alpha   90.00
_cell.angle_beta   90.00
_cell.angle_gamma   90.00
#
_symmetry.space_group_name_H-M   'P 1'
#
loop_
_entity.id
_entity.type
_entity.pdbx_description
1 polymer ?
#
loop_
_entity_poly.entity_id
_entity_poly.type
_entity_poly.pdbx_seq_one_letter_code
_entity_poly.pdbx_strand_id
1 'polypeptide(L)'
;MTIRQNAEIQVSQAFVLAAVRGRIEDPKVRAWTFTLDGHDFYVLKLGNDSTLVYDVAAEQWYTWGSFESLLWRAYTGRNWLGGRGFADIYGSNIIVGDDSTGAIYLLDPLGHADDDAASGSAVPRPFVREITGQIPMRGYDVKTCYGVSLMGAIGETNNPTLTAITLFTSDDDGHTYEQHETINVVPEDWQARVDWNSGLGSFATPGRLFRIEDRGALQRIDWIDMATDEE
;
A
#
# COMPACT_ATOMS: atom_id res chain seq x y z
N MET A 1 -22.34 -36.65 24.14
CA MET A 1 -22.06 -35.20 24.05
C MET A 1 -20.62 -35.08 23.57
N THR A 2 -20.43 -34.87 22.27
CA THR A 2 -19.12 -34.97 21.61
C THR A 2 -18.75 -33.59 21.13
N ILE A 3 -17.79 -32.95 21.80
CA ILE A 3 -17.25 -31.65 21.41
C ILE A 3 -16.40 -31.89 20.15
N ARG A 4 -16.87 -31.43 18.99
CA ARG A 4 -16.00 -31.26 17.82
C ARG A 4 -15.20 -29.98 18.05
N GLN A 5 -13.94 -30.12 18.46
CA GLN A 5 -12.96 -29.05 18.24
C GLN A 5 -12.82 -28.90 16.72
N ASN A 6 -13.23 -27.74 16.19
CA ASN A 6 -12.88 -27.36 14.83
C ASN A 6 -11.37 -27.22 14.79
N ALA A 7 -10.70 -28.12 14.08
CA ALA A 7 -9.30 -27.93 13.72
C ALA A 7 -9.23 -26.74 12.76
N GLU A 8 -8.51 -25.68 13.15
CA GLU A 8 -8.10 -24.61 12.25
C GLU A 8 -7.17 -25.22 11.20
N ILE A 9 -7.73 -25.55 10.04
CA ILE A 9 -6.94 -25.86 8.86
C ILE A 9 -6.73 -24.54 8.13
N GLN A 10 -5.59 -23.91 8.37
CA GLN A 10 -5.08 -22.85 7.52
C GLN A 10 -4.16 -23.46 6.49
N VAL A 11 -4.55 -23.34 5.22
CA VAL A 11 -3.66 -23.61 4.08
C VAL A 11 -3.52 -22.29 3.35
N SER A 12 -2.37 -21.65 3.53
CA SER A 12 -1.94 -20.53 2.69
C SER A 12 -0.75 -21.00 1.87
N GLN A 13 -0.87 -20.85 0.55
CA GLN A 13 0.25 -21.04 -0.36
C GLN A 13 0.20 -19.91 -1.38
N ALA A 14 0.89 -18.81 -1.09
CA ALA A 14 1.26 -17.84 -2.10
C ALA A 14 2.63 -18.25 -2.63
N PHE A 15 2.70 -18.67 -3.89
CA PHE A 15 3.98 -18.77 -4.59
C PHE A 15 3.93 -17.83 -5.79
N VAL A 16 4.94 -16.97 -5.90
CA VAL A 16 5.17 -16.18 -7.11
C VAL A 16 6.16 -16.96 -7.96
N LEU A 17 5.67 -17.52 -9.05
CA LEU A 17 6.50 -18.19 -10.06
C LEU A 17 6.70 -17.20 -11.22
N ALA A 18 7.80 -16.45 -11.17
CA ALA A 18 8.19 -15.56 -12.27
C ALA A 18 9.19 -16.28 -13.19
N ALA A 19 8.73 -16.69 -14.37
CA ALA A 19 9.60 -17.15 -15.45
C ALA A 19 9.82 -15.99 -16.44
N VAL A 20 10.97 -15.34 -16.36
CA VAL A 20 11.28 -14.20 -17.21
C VAL A 20 12.47 -14.45 -18.11
N ARG A 21 12.34 -14.00 -19.36
CA ARG A 21 13.43 -13.90 -20.33
C ARG A 21 13.76 -12.42 -20.55
N GLY A 22 14.84 -11.96 -19.94
CA GLY A 22 15.38 -10.60 -20.10
C GLY A 22 16.68 -10.58 -20.89
N ARG A 23 17.16 -9.37 -21.20
CA ARG A 23 18.54 -9.17 -21.68
C ARG A 23 19.47 -9.15 -20.47
N ILE A 24 20.76 -9.42 -20.68
CA ILE A 24 21.74 -9.37 -19.58
C ILE A 24 21.88 -7.92 -19.09
N GLU A 25 21.89 -6.94 -20.00
CA GLU A 25 21.96 -5.52 -19.65
C GLU A 25 20.69 -4.96 -19.01
N ASP A 26 19.52 -5.58 -19.25
CA ASP A 26 18.24 -5.16 -18.68
C ASP A 26 17.40 -6.40 -18.33
N PRO A 27 17.62 -6.98 -17.14
CA PRO A 27 16.90 -8.15 -16.71
C PRO A 27 15.45 -7.77 -16.38
N LYS A 28 14.51 -8.54 -16.95
CA LYS A 28 13.07 -8.38 -16.69
C LYS A 28 12.67 -8.59 -15.23
N VAL A 29 13.53 -9.20 -14.42
CA VAL A 29 13.34 -9.27 -12.98
C VAL A 29 14.63 -8.83 -12.31
N ARG A 30 14.50 -7.92 -11.36
CA ARG A 30 15.60 -7.45 -10.54
C ARG A 30 15.18 -7.50 -9.08
N ALA A 31 16.11 -7.91 -8.23
CA ALA A 31 15.89 -7.92 -6.80
C ALA A 31 17.06 -7.26 -6.07
N TRP A 32 16.74 -6.58 -4.98
CA TRP A 32 17.70 -5.98 -4.06
C TRP A 32 17.08 -5.81 -2.68
N THR A 33 17.90 -5.51 -1.69
CA THR A 33 17.47 -5.45 -0.29
C THR A 33 17.99 -4.21 0.39
N PHE A 34 17.25 -3.74 1.40
CA PHE A 34 17.69 -2.71 2.32
C PHE A 34 17.02 -2.90 3.68
N THR A 35 17.63 -2.34 4.71
CA THR A 35 17.08 -2.28 6.06
C THR A 35 16.62 -0.86 6.35
N LEU A 36 15.41 -0.69 6.84
CA LEU A 36 14.85 0.60 7.29
C LEU A 36 14.14 0.37 8.62
N ASP A 37 14.42 1.21 9.62
CA ASP A 37 13.79 1.14 10.95
C ASP A 37 13.81 -0.25 11.63
N GLY A 38 14.86 -1.02 11.36
CA GLY A 38 15.04 -2.38 11.89
C GLY A 38 14.26 -3.47 11.14
N HIS A 39 13.50 -3.10 10.11
CA HIS A 39 12.83 -4.01 9.18
C HIS A 39 13.72 -4.26 7.98
N ASP A 40 13.81 -5.51 7.54
CA ASP A 40 14.49 -5.89 6.30
C ASP A 40 13.46 -5.95 5.16
N PHE A 41 13.75 -5.24 4.09
CA PHE A 41 12.92 -5.18 2.90
C PHE A 41 13.57 -5.93 1.74
N TYR A 42 12.80 -6.78 1.08
CA TYR A 42 13.16 -7.43 -0.17
C TYR A 42 12.37 -6.83 -1.32
N VAL A 43 13.07 -6.11 -2.20
CA VAL A 43 12.48 -5.44 -3.36
C VAL A 43 12.60 -6.37 -4.56
N LEU A 44 11.50 -6.56 -5.28
CA LEU A 44 11.38 -7.34 -6.50
C LEU A 44 10.70 -6.49 -7.58
N LYS A 45 11.49 -6.03 -8.55
CA LYS A 45 10.99 -5.31 -9.72
C LYS A 45 10.67 -6.31 -10.84
N LEU A 46 9.43 -6.33 -11.29
CA LEU A 46 8.92 -7.20 -12.36
C LEU A 46 8.91 -6.45 -13.70
N GLY A 47 10.09 -5.99 -14.13
CA GLY A 47 10.27 -5.29 -15.39
C GLY A 47 9.52 -3.96 -15.38
N ASN A 48 8.55 -3.81 -16.29
CA ASN A 48 7.70 -2.63 -16.41
C ASN A 48 6.26 -2.87 -15.91
N ASP A 49 6.02 -3.96 -15.18
CA ASP A 49 4.69 -4.29 -14.68
C ASP A 49 4.47 -3.67 -13.29
N SER A 50 5.31 -4.02 -12.31
CA SER A 50 5.24 -3.46 -10.96
C SER A 50 6.54 -3.63 -10.16
N THR A 51 6.64 -2.92 -9.04
CA THR A 51 7.66 -3.14 -8.01
C THR A 51 7.00 -3.68 -6.74
N LEU A 52 7.33 -4.92 -6.38
CA LEU A 52 6.86 -5.57 -5.16
C LEU A 52 7.92 -5.43 -4.07
N VAL A 53 7.51 -5.12 -2.85
CA VAL A 53 8.38 -4.99 -1.69
C VAL A 53 7.84 -5.88 -0.59
N TYR A 54 8.64 -6.84 -0.15
CA TYR A 54 8.32 -7.70 0.96
C TYR A 54 8.97 -7.16 2.23
N ASP A 55 8.17 -6.88 3.26
CA ASP A 55 8.66 -6.60 4.60
C ASP A 55 8.79 -7.91 5.37
N VAL A 56 10.01 -8.25 5.76
CA VAL A 56 10.31 -9.48 6.50
C VAL A 56 9.70 -9.47 7.89
N ALA A 57 9.60 -8.32 8.56
CA ALA A 57 9.07 -8.23 9.91
C ALA A 57 7.53 -8.31 9.93
N ALA A 58 6.86 -7.72 8.92
CA ALA A 58 5.40 -7.80 8.78
C ALA A 58 4.93 -9.09 8.08
N GLU A 59 5.84 -9.83 7.44
CA GLU A 59 5.56 -10.99 6.60
C GLU A 59 4.56 -10.70 5.47
N GLN A 60 4.63 -9.50 4.89
CA GLN A 60 3.65 -8.99 3.94
C GLN A 60 4.31 -8.41 2.69
N TRP A 61 3.61 -8.54 1.56
CA TRP A 61 3.96 -7.90 0.30
C TRP A 61 3.22 -6.58 0.13
N TYR A 62 3.94 -5.57 -0.34
CA TYR A 62 3.45 -4.27 -0.73
C TYR A 62 3.79 -4.02 -2.19
N THR A 63 2.98 -3.20 -2.87
CA THR A 63 3.36 -2.66 -4.18
C THR A 63 3.85 -1.24 -3.95
N TRP A 64 5.07 -0.95 -4.40
CA TRP A 64 5.66 0.38 -4.29
C TRP A 64 5.70 1.03 -5.66
N GLY A 65 5.23 2.27 -5.70
CA GLY A 65 5.02 3.03 -6.92
C GLY A 65 5.59 4.44 -6.81
N SER A 66 5.98 5.02 -7.95
CA SER A 66 6.19 6.46 -8.06
C SER A 66 4.97 7.09 -8.70
N PHE A 67 4.32 8.03 -8.01
CA PHE A 67 3.08 8.67 -8.44
C PHE A 67 1.95 7.64 -8.66
N GLU A 68 1.21 7.70 -9.77
CA GLU A 68 0.15 6.75 -10.14
C GLU A 68 0.68 5.41 -10.69
N SER A 69 2.00 5.26 -10.82
CA SER A 69 2.57 4.05 -11.41
C SER A 69 2.78 2.99 -10.33
N LEU A 70 2.47 1.73 -10.64
CA LEU A 70 2.87 0.57 -9.83
C LEU A 70 4.38 0.29 -9.90
N LEU A 71 5.12 1.08 -10.69
CA LEU A 71 6.57 1.01 -10.78
C LEU A 71 7.20 2.07 -9.90
N TRP A 72 7.98 1.60 -8.94
CA TRP A 72 8.93 2.45 -8.26
C TRP A 72 10.15 2.74 -9.17
N ARG A 73 10.53 4.02 -9.26
CA ARG A 73 11.68 4.48 -10.06
C ARG A 73 13.02 3.99 -9.54
N ALA A 74 13.13 3.73 -8.24
CA ALA A 74 14.36 3.17 -7.67
C ALA A 74 14.62 1.79 -8.30
N TYR A 75 15.65 1.73 -9.13
CA TYR A 75 16.00 0.54 -9.89
C TYR A 75 16.91 -0.40 -9.11
N THR A 76 17.77 0.17 -8.28
CA THR A 76 18.66 -0.55 -7.37
C THR A 76 18.93 0.31 -6.16
N GLY A 77 19.27 -0.32 -5.05
CA GLY A 77 19.72 0.40 -3.86
C GLY A 77 20.45 -0.49 -2.87
N ARG A 78 20.93 0.14 -1.80
CA ARG A 78 21.57 -0.51 -0.65
C ARG A 78 21.66 0.44 0.54
N ASN A 79 21.80 -0.10 1.73
CA ASN A 79 22.30 0.69 2.85
C ASN A 79 23.79 1.05 2.63
N TRP A 80 24.09 2.34 2.76
CA TRP A 80 25.44 2.87 2.69
C TRP A 80 26.01 3.05 4.10
N LEU A 81 26.90 2.13 4.52
CA LEU A 81 27.51 2.15 5.86
C LEU A 81 28.32 3.43 6.13
N GLY A 82 29.00 3.96 5.11
CA GLY A 82 29.72 5.23 5.21
C GLY A 82 28.81 6.47 5.18
N GLY A 83 27.54 6.29 4.83
CA GLY A 83 26.55 7.35 4.71
C GLY A 83 25.86 7.72 6.02
N ARG A 84 26.31 7.20 7.17
CA ARG A 84 25.64 7.39 8.47
C ARG A 84 25.42 8.87 8.81
N GLY A 85 26.37 9.75 8.48
CA GLY A 85 26.22 11.19 8.71
C GLY A 85 25.17 11.86 7.81
N PHE A 86 24.80 11.23 6.69
CA PHE A 86 23.71 11.69 5.83
C PHE A 86 22.35 11.16 6.28
N ALA A 87 22.30 10.06 7.04
CA ALA A 87 21.04 9.54 7.59
C ALA A 87 20.37 10.55 8.52
N ASP A 88 21.15 11.30 9.29
CA ASP A 88 20.63 12.35 10.18
C ASP A 88 20.03 13.55 9.40
N ILE A 89 20.41 13.73 8.13
CA ILE A 89 19.97 14.85 7.28
C ILE A 89 18.78 14.44 6.41
N TYR A 90 18.80 13.23 5.87
CA TYR A 90 17.85 12.74 4.87
C TYR A 90 16.94 11.61 5.38
N GLY A 91 16.95 11.33 6.68
CA GLY A 91 16.11 10.33 7.34
C GLY A 91 16.60 8.89 7.21
N SER A 92 17.34 8.51 6.15
CA SER A 92 17.92 7.17 6.02
C SER A 92 19.33 7.15 5.41
N ASN A 93 20.03 6.01 5.57
CA ASN A 93 21.29 5.74 4.87
C ASN A 93 21.10 4.91 3.59
N ILE A 94 19.88 4.85 3.06
CA ILE A 94 19.55 4.01 1.91
C ILE A 94 19.79 4.83 0.66
N ILE A 95 20.78 4.44 -0.13
CA ILE A 95 21.10 5.06 -1.40
C ILE A 95 20.47 4.25 -2.54
N VAL A 96 19.80 4.94 -3.45
CA VAL A 96 19.13 4.35 -4.61
C VAL A 96 19.57 5.01 -5.91
N GLY A 97 19.55 4.22 -6.99
CA GLY A 97 19.74 4.69 -8.35
C GLY A 97 18.46 4.62 -9.15
N ASP A 98 18.12 5.71 -9.82
CA ASP A 98 16.97 5.86 -10.73
C ASP A 98 17.28 5.25 -12.12
N ASP A 99 16.38 4.45 -12.69
CA ASP A 99 16.51 3.97 -14.09
C ASP A 99 16.09 5.02 -15.12
N SER A 100 15.21 5.95 -14.76
CA SER A 100 14.65 6.93 -15.67
C SER A 100 15.59 8.11 -15.92
N THR A 101 16.31 8.54 -14.89
CA THR A 101 17.20 9.72 -14.96
C THR A 101 18.68 9.41 -14.73
N GLY A 102 19.00 8.23 -14.19
CA GLY A 102 20.36 7.90 -13.75
C GLY A 102 20.80 8.66 -12.49
N ALA A 103 19.89 9.37 -11.84
CA ALA A 103 20.17 10.08 -10.60
C ALA A 103 20.43 9.08 -9.45
N ILE A 104 21.27 9.51 -8.51
CA ILE A 104 21.52 8.79 -7.26
C ILE A 104 21.03 9.66 -6.12
N TYR A 105 20.17 9.12 -5.27
CA TYR A 105 19.56 9.86 -4.16
C TYR A 105 19.42 8.99 -2.92
N LEU A 106 19.16 9.62 -1.77
CA LEU A 106 18.85 8.96 -0.52
C LEU A 106 17.34 8.88 -0.35
N LEU A 107 16.84 7.77 0.20
CA LEU A 107 15.43 7.64 0.53
C LEU A 107 15.11 8.43 1.79
N ASP A 108 14.07 9.26 1.73
CA ASP A 108 13.46 9.89 2.89
C ASP A 108 12.23 9.07 3.33
N PRO A 109 12.29 8.32 4.43
CA PRO A 109 11.18 7.49 4.91
C PRO A 109 10.04 8.33 5.51
N LEU A 110 10.29 9.60 5.84
CA LEU A 110 9.28 10.49 6.43
C LEU A 110 8.56 11.33 5.36
N GLY A 111 9.05 11.31 4.12
CA GLY A 111 8.44 11.99 2.99
C GLY A 111 7.04 11.45 2.66
N HIS A 112 6.13 12.34 2.28
CA HIS A 112 4.78 11.97 1.82
C HIS A 112 4.62 12.06 0.29
N ALA A 113 5.66 12.53 -0.37
CA ALA A 113 5.72 12.69 -1.81
C ALA A 113 7.14 12.40 -2.31
N ASP A 114 7.21 11.93 -3.54
CA ASP A 114 8.44 11.76 -4.31
C ASP A 114 8.80 13.11 -4.95
N ASP A 115 10.08 13.46 -4.97
CA ASP A 115 10.56 14.61 -5.73
C ASP A 115 10.60 14.24 -7.22
N ASP A 116 10.06 15.10 -8.09
CA ASP A 116 10.11 14.88 -9.53
C ASP A 116 11.57 14.86 -10.00
N ALA A 117 11.99 13.86 -10.77
CA ALA A 117 13.42 13.76 -11.12
C ALA A 117 13.86 14.83 -12.12
N ALA A 118 12.93 15.46 -12.86
CA ALA A 118 13.25 16.57 -13.76
C ALA A 118 13.08 17.94 -13.09
N SER A 119 12.11 18.07 -12.19
CA SER A 119 11.70 19.35 -11.58
C SER A 119 12.11 19.51 -10.11
N GLY A 120 12.64 18.45 -9.50
CA GLY A 120 13.01 18.37 -8.08
C GLY A 120 11.80 18.54 -7.15
N SER A 121 12.10 19.01 -5.94
CA SER A 121 11.12 19.28 -4.88
C SER A 121 10.14 20.42 -5.19
N ALA A 122 10.30 21.12 -6.31
CA ALA A 122 9.34 22.14 -6.75
C ALA A 122 8.01 21.54 -7.23
N VAL A 123 8.01 20.26 -7.62
CA VAL A 123 6.81 19.53 -8.05
C VAL A 123 6.74 18.19 -7.30
N PRO A 124 6.28 18.20 -6.04
CA PRO A 124 6.15 16.97 -5.26
C PRO A 124 5.05 16.08 -5.84
N ARG A 125 5.32 14.78 -5.94
CA ARG A 125 4.37 13.76 -6.41
C ARG A 125 3.96 12.86 -5.25
N PRO A 126 2.74 13.01 -4.69
CA PRO A 126 2.33 12.20 -3.55
C PRO A 126 2.30 10.70 -3.92
N PHE A 127 2.60 9.86 -2.94
CA PHE A 127 2.49 8.42 -3.10
C PHE A 127 1.03 7.98 -2.94
N VAL A 128 0.61 7.05 -3.78
CA VAL A 128 -0.64 6.32 -3.59
C VAL A 128 -0.38 5.20 -2.57
N ARG A 129 -1.07 5.25 -1.44
CA ARG A 129 -1.06 4.21 -0.41
C ARG A 129 -2.36 3.43 -0.55
N GLU A 130 -2.26 2.17 -0.90
CA GLU A 130 -3.41 1.29 -1.06
C GLU A 130 -3.45 0.23 0.02
N ILE A 131 -4.61 0.06 0.64
CA ILE A 131 -4.88 -1.04 1.58
C ILE A 131 -6.08 -1.80 1.04
N THR A 132 -5.96 -3.12 0.95
CA THR A 132 -7.06 -3.98 0.52
C THR A 132 -7.44 -4.94 1.64
N GLY A 133 -8.72 -5.00 1.97
CA GLY A 133 -9.32 -6.00 2.86
C GLY A 133 -10.38 -6.80 2.12
N GLN A 134 -10.67 -8.01 2.60
CA GLN A 134 -11.72 -8.85 2.03
C GLN A 134 -12.69 -9.29 3.12
N ILE A 135 -13.98 -9.27 2.79
CA ILE A 135 -14.99 -10.00 3.55
C ILE A 135 -15.42 -11.20 2.71
N PRO A 136 -14.86 -12.40 2.98
CA PRO A 136 -15.18 -13.58 2.20
C PRO A 136 -16.60 -14.06 2.53
N MET A 137 -17.35 -14.41 1.50
CA MET A 137 -18.65 -15.06 1.62
C MET A 137 -18.64 -16.43 0.98
N ARG A 138 -19.42 -17.34 1.56
CA ARG A 138 -19.59 -18.71 1.05
C ARG A 138 -21.09 -18.99 0.93
N GLY A 139 -21.46 -19.77 -0.07
CA GLY A 139 -22.84 -20.19 -0.31
C GLY A 139 -23.57 -19.25 -1.28
N TYR A 140 -24.90 -19.15 -1.13
CA TYR A 140 -25.76 -18.34 -1.99
C TYR A 140 -26.39 -17.16 -1.24
N ASP A 141 -25.90 -16.87 -0.04
CA ASP A 141 -26.40 -15.76 0.76
C ASP A 141 -25.90 -14.43 0.20
N VAL A 142 -26.77 -13.44 0.26
CA VAL A 142 -26.49 -12.05 -0.10
C VAL A 142 -26.37 -11.26 1.20
N LYS A 143 -25.29 -10.50 1.38
CA LYS A 143 -25.15 -9.56 2.50
C LYS A 143 -25.27 -8.12 2.01
N THR A 144 -25.98 -7.31 2.78
CA THR A 144 -26.07 -5.87 2.58
C THR A 144 -24.89 -5.19 3.26
N CYS A 145 -24.28 -4.23 2.56
CA CYS A 145 -23.26 -3.34 3.08
C CYS A 145 -23.90 -1.95 3.24
N TYR A 146 -24.21 -1.54 4.47
CA TYR A 146 -24.81 -0.22 4.72
C TYR A 146 -23.77 0.86 4.86
N GLY A 147 -22.64 0.49 5.45
CA GLY A 147 -21.62 1.43 5.80
C GLY A 147 -20.25 0.78 5.86
N VAL A 148 -19.23 1.56 5.54
CA VAL A 148 -17.85 1.26 5.88
C VAL A 148 -17.33 2.41 6.72
N SER A 149 -16.75 2.07 7.86
CA SER A 149 -16.13 3.03 8.77
C SER A 149 -14.63 2.74 8.83
N LEU A 150 -13.83 3.77 8.66
CA LEU A 150 -12.38 3.72 8.82
C LEU A 150 -11.97 4.72 9.88
N MET A 151 -11.10 4.29 10.78
CA MET A 151 -10.50 5.16 11.79
C MET A 151 -8.98 5.12 11.66
N GLY A 152 -8.37 6.29 11.75
CA GLY A 152 -6.94 6.43 11.72
C GLY A 152 -6.47 7.72 12.38
N ALA A 153 -5.17 7.94 12.28
CA ALA A 153 -4.52 9.14 12.76
C ALA A 153 -3.83 9.85 11.61
N ILE A 154 -4.15 11.13 11.44
CA ILE A 154 -3.44 12.05 10.53
C ILE A 154 -2.02 12.29 11.04
N GLY A 155 -1.80 12.21 12.36
CA GLY A 155 -0.52 12.53 12.98
C GLY A 155 -0.14 13.99 12.78
N GLU A 156 1.15 14.29 12.91
CA GLU A 156 1.70 15.60 12.57
C GLU A 156 1.90 15.64 11.04
N THR A 157 0.83 15.91 10.29
CA THR A 157 0.92 16.04 8.83
C THR A 157 1.76 17.25 8.46
N ASN A 158 2.86 17.02 7.76
CA ASN A 158 3.69 18.08 7.19
C ASN A 158 3.05 18.75 5.96
N ASN A 159 1.95 18.20 5.42
CA ASN A 159 1.28 18.74 4.24
C ASN A 159 -0.26 18.83 4.43
N PRO A 160 -0.82 20.02 4.70
CA PRO A 160 -2.25 20.20 4.96
C PRO A 160 -3.13 20.05 3.70
N THR A 161 -2.54 19.85 2.52
CA THR A 161 -3.30 19.69 1.26
C THR A 161 -3.59 18.23 0.90
N LEU A 162 -2.92 17.27 1.54
CA LEU A 162 -3.11 15.84 1.29
C LEU A 162 -4.08 15.28 2.34
N THR A 163 -5.38 15.40 2.08
CA THR A 163 -6.43 15.02 3.04
C THR A 163 -7.46 14.05 2.47
N ALA A 164 -7.32 13.64 1.22
CA ALA A 164 -8.31 12.85 0.51
C ALA A 164 -8.11 11.34 0.73
N ILE A 165 -9.21 10.66 1.07
CA ILE A 165 -9.28 9.20 1.20
C ILE A 165 -10.45 8.70 0.35
N THR A 166 -10.20 7.70 -0.48
CA THR A 166 -11.22 7.15 -1.38
C THR A 166 -11.42 5.66 -1.12
N LEU A 167 -12.69 5.25 -1.05
CA LEU A 167 -13.06 3.84 -0.97
C LEU A 167 -13.37 3.29 -2.37
N PHE A 168 -12.93 2.07 -2.62
CA PHE A 168 -13.31 1.27 -3.77
C PHE A 168 -13.82 -0.09 -3.30
N THR A 169 -14.74 -0.68 -4.06
CA THR A 169 -15.20 -2.06 -3.82
C THR A 169 -15.12 -2.90 -5.06
N SER A 170 -14.86 -4.20 -4.90
CA SER A 170 -14.90 -5.18 -5.99
C SER A 170 -15.66 -6.43 -5.55
N ASP A 171 -16.59 -6.87 -6.39
CA ASP A 171 -17.39 -8.10 -6.21
C ASP A 171 -16.97 -9.22 -7.18
N ASP A 172 -15.90 -8.99 -7.94
CA ASP A 172 -15.39 -9.89 -8.98
C ASP A 172 -13.92 -10.26 -8.76
N ASP A 173 -13.54 -10.48 -7.50
CA ASP A 173 -12.20 -10.92 -7.09
C ASP A 173 -11.07 -9.97 -7.54
N GLY A 174 -11.38 -8.67 -7.57
CA GLY A 174 -10.41 -7.60 -7.87
C GLY A 174 -10.21 -7.36 -9.36
N HIS A 175 -11.05 -7.92 -10.24
CA HIS A 175 -10.99 -7.66 -11.67
C HIS A 175 -11.47 -6.25 -12.02
N THR A 176 -12.54 -5.79 -11.38
CA THR A 176 -13.05 -4.42 -11.51
C THR A 176 -13.33 -3.81 -10.16
N TYR A 177 -13.07 -2.50 -10.05
CA TYR A 177 -13.31 -1.73 -8.83
C TYR A 177 -14.30 -0.62 -9.13
N GLU A 178 -15.38 -0.58 -8.35
CA GLU A 178 -16.29 0.55 -8.28
C GLU A 178 -15.74 1.58 -7.30
N GLN A 179 -15.63 2.83 -7.75
CA GLN A 179 -15.18 3.94 -6.91
C GLN A 179 -16.37 4.52 -6.15
N HIS A 180 -16.20 4.67 -4.83
CA HIS A 180 -17.15 5.36 -3.95
C HIS A 180 -16.67 6.79 -3.66
N GLU A 181 -17.35 7.47 -2.75
CA GLU A 181 -17.05 8.85 -2.38
C GLU A 181 -15.61 9.03 -1.87
N THR A 182 -14.98 10.13 -2.28
CA THR A 182 -13.73 10.60 -1.68
C THR A 182 -14.07 11.52 -0.51
N ILE A 183 -13.65 11.15 0.70
CA ILE A 183 -13.87 11.93 1.91
C ILE A 183 -12.55 12.62 2.29
N ASN A 184 -12.62 13.92 2.57
CA ASN A 184 -11.47 14.67 3.04
C ASN A 184 -11.46 14.72 4.57
N VAL A 185 -10.36 14.30 5.18
CA VAL A 185 -10.14 14.45 6.62
C VAL A 185 -9.78 15.89 6.95
N VAL A 186 -10.12 16.34 8.16
CA VAL A 186 -9.77 17.68 8.63
C VAL A 186 -8.32 17.65 9.14
N PRO A 187 -7.40 18.50 8.61
CA PRO A 187 -6.06 18.59 9.16
C PRO A 187 -6.06 18.83 10.67
N GLU A 188 -5.07 18.31 11.38
CA GLU A 188 -4.91 18.40 12.85
C GLU A 188 -5.96 17.62 13.67
N ASP A 189 -6.83 16.83 13.02
CA ASP A 189 -7.65 15.83 13.71
C ASP A 189 -6.81 14.57 14.04
N TRP A 190 -6.51 14.40 15.32
CA TRP A 190 -5.72 13.29 15.83
C TRP A 190 -6.46 11.95 15.82
N GLN A 191 -7.79 11.97 15.65
CA GLN A 191 -8.65 10.78 15.57
C GLN A 191 -9.63 10.90 14.40
N ALA A 192 -9.08 10.99 13.20
CA ALA A 192 -9.86 11.10 11.99
C ALA A 192 -10.70 9.83 11.79
N ARG A 193 -12.01 10.04 11.66
CA ARG A 193 -12.98 9.02 11.31
C ARG A 193 -13.59 9.34 9.96
N VAL A 194 -13.64 8.34 9.09
CA VAL A 194 -14.22 8.42 7.75
C VAL A 194 -15.31 7.36 7.64
N ASP A 195 -16.53 7.79 7.32
CA ASP A 195 -17.69 6.92 7.20
C ASP A 195 -18.31 7.04 5.80
N TRP A 196 -18.33 5.94 5.06
CA TRP A 196 -19.08 5.81 3.81
C TRP A 196 -20.41 5.15 4.12
N ASN A 197 -21.51 5.91 4.10
CA ASN A 197 -22.85 5.41 4.50
C ASN A 197 -23.83 5.27 3.33
N SER A 198 -23.40 5.49 2.09
CA SER A 198 -24.29 5.50 0.93
C SER A 198 -23.65 4.83 -0.27
N GLY A 199 -24.47 4.24 -1.14
CA GLY A 199 -24.03 3.68 -2.42
C GLY A 199 -23.32 2.33 -2.36
N LEU A 200 -23.19 1.70 -1.18
CA LEU A 200 -22.44 0.44 -1.03
C LEU A 200 -23.23 -0.80 -1.45
N GLY A 201 -24.57 -0.80 -1.38
CA GLY A 201 -25.41 -1.87 -1.92
C GLY A 201 -25.22 -3.22 -1.22
N SER A 202 -25.36 -4.31 -1.98
CA SER A 202 -25.22 -5.69 -1.47
C SER A 202 -24.26 -6.49 -2.33
N PHE A 203 -23.70 -7.56 -1.75
CA PHE A 203 -22.79 -8.48 -2.43
C PHE A 203 -23.10 -9.93 -2.06
N ALA A 204 -22.58 -10.85 -2.85
CA ALA A 204 -22.72 -12.29 -2.67
C ALA A 204 -21.35 -12.98 -2.76
N THR A 205 -21.32 -14.30 -2.72
CA THR A 205 -20.12 -15.12 -2.98
C THR A 205 -19.43 -14.69 -4.29
N PRO A 206 -18.09 -14.52 -4.30
CA PRO A 206 -17.10 -14.96 -3.31
C PRO A 206 -16.92 -14.05 -2.09
N GLY A 207 -17.67 -12.95 -2.01
CA GLY A 207 -17.48 -11.89 -1.03
C GLY A 207 -17.14 -10.58 -1.72
N ARG A 208 -16.74 -9.59 -0.93
CA ARG A 208 -16.37 -8.26 -1.43
C ARG A 208 -14.97 -7.88 -0.97
N LEU A 209 -14.21 -7.31 -1.89
CA LEU A 209 -12.96 -6.61 -1.61
C LEU A 209 -13.25 -5.14 -1.36
N PHE A 210 -12.58 -4.59 -0.36
CA PHE A 210 -12.57 -3.17 -0.04
C PHE A 210 -11.15 -2.68 -0.26
N ARG A 211 -10.98 -1.67 -1.09
CA ARG A 211 -9.69 -1.02 -1.33
C ARG A 211 -9.78 0.43 -0.89
N ILE A 212 -8.90 0.84 0.01
CA ILE A 212 -8.75 2.22 0.45
C ILE A 212 -7.55 2.81 -0.26
N GLU A 213 -7.76 3.92 -0.96
CA GLU A 213 -6.69 4.74 -1.53
C GLU A 213 -6.50 5.98 -0.65
N ASP A 214 -5.29 6.14 -0.12
CA ASP A 214 -4.85 7.30 0.65
C ASP A 214 -3.61 7.92 0.00
N ARG A 215 -3.57 9.26 -0.09
CA ARG A 215 -2.45 10.02 -0.66
C ARG A 215 -1.62 10.77 0.39
N GLY A 216 -1.61 10.27 1.62
CA GLY A 216 -0.88 10.85 2.74
C GLY A 216 -1.75 11.59 3.75
N ALA A 217 -3.07 11.38 3.70
CA ALA A 217 -4.03 11.89 4.66
C ALA A 217 -3.89 11.21 6.02
N LEU A 218 -3.65 9.89 6.06
CA LEU A 218 -3.44 9.14 7.30
C LEU A 218 -2.01 8.64 7.40
N GLN A 219 -1.39 8.81 8.56
CA GLN A 219 -0.09 8.19 8.87
C GLN A 219 -0.28 6.78 9.40
N ARG A 220 -1.40 6.53 10.06
CA ARG A 220 -1.74 5.22 10.62
C ARG A 220 -3.22 4.97 10.45
N ILE A 221 -3.56 3.75 10.04
CA ILE A 221 -4.94 3.25 10.07
C ILE A 221 -5.04 2.29 11.23
N ASP A 222 -6.00 2.54 12.11
CA ASP A 222 -6.19 1.77 13.33
C ASP A 222 -7.15 0.60 13.09
N TRP A 223 -8.27 0.84 12.40
CA TRP A 223 -9.23 -0.19 12.02
C TRP A 223 -10.12 0.23 10.86
N ILE A 224 -10.73 -0.79 10.23
CA ILE A 224 -11.82 -0.66 9.26
C ILE A 224 -12.92 -1.64 9.63
N ASP A 225 -14.17 -1.20 9.57
CA ASP A 225 -15.35 -2.01 9.89
C ASP A 225 -16.44 -1.83 8.83
N MET A 226 -17.24 -2.86 8.63
CA MET A 226 -18.38 -2.86 7.74
C MET A 226 -19.67 -3.00 8.56
N ALA A 227 -20.55 -2.01 8.45
CA ALA A 227 -21.90 -2.11 8.98
C ALA A 227 -22.74 -3.07 8.13
N THR A 228 -23.25 -4.13 8.77
CA THR A 228 -24.13 -5.15 8.17
C THR A 228 -25.43 -5.26 8.93
N ASP A 229 -26.38 -6.01 8.37
CA ASP A 229 -27.70 -6.29 8.96
C ASP A 229 -27.69 -7.10 10.28
N GLU A 230 -26.53 -7.55 10.76
CA GLU A 230 -26.45 -8.46 11.92
C GLU A 230 -26.06 -7.71 13.21
N GLU A 231 -26.97 -7.71 14.19
CA GLU A 231 -26.76 -7.32 15.61
C GLU A 231 -25.66 -8.13 16.31
#